data_AF-A0A401MU07-F1
#
_entry.id   AF-A0A401MU07-F1
#
_cell.length_a   1.000
_cell.length_b   1.000
_cell.length_c   1.000
_cell.angle_alpha   90.00
_cell.angle_beta   90.00
_cell.angle_gamma   90.00
#
_symmetry.space_group_name_H-M   'P 1'
#
loop_
_entity.id
_entity.type
_entity.pdbx_description
1 polymer ?
#
loop_
_entity_poly.entity_id
_entity_poly.type
_entity_poly.pdbx_seq_one_letter_code
_entity_poly.pdbx_strand_id
1 'polypeptide(L)'
;MRGLELLWGVGERPSRGRRPAFTLEQIVRTAVGIADAEGLAVVSMRRIAEQLGCTTMSLYRYVPGKAELLDLMTDMVMAEIPLADAPPGGWRTRLELSARADWGFYHRHPWILRIPAGRPALGPNGFAWYESVLRVLTATGLPPAALVDVFDLVDAYVRGAARDSVDAAAAERHSGITDEQWWAARAHIWDAALIPARYPLLASLRAAGALNHPRDRGFGFGLQRVLDSVEAFVRNQPKRRYETSQRNEITCPQCGAPVPRSAPAGRPRTYCTDACRQRAYRARRAAPYR
;
A
#
# COMPACT_ATOMS: atom_id res chain seq x y z
N MET A 1 11.16 -6.26 -15.77
CA MET A 1 12.32 -6.32 -14.85
C MET A 1 13.15 -5.04 -14.86
N ARG A 2 13.42 -4.44 -16.04
CA ARG A 2 14.20 -3.19 -16.16
C ARG A 2 13.61 -1.96 -15.41
N GLY A 3 12.29 -1.86 -15.25
CA GLY A 3 11.64 -0.80 -14.47
C GLY A 3 12.01 -0.84 -12.97
N LEU A 4 12.04 -2.03 -12.37
CA LEU A 4 12.48 -2.21 -10.98
C LEU A 4 13.97 -1.89 -10.84
N GLU A 5 14.83 -2.31 -11.78
CA GLU A 5 16.26 -1.98 -11.75
C GLU A 5 16.50 -0.46 -11.80
N LEU A 6 15.70 0.28 -12.56
CA LEU A 6 15.75 1.74 -12.63
C LEU A 6 15.29 2.40 -11.31
N LEU A 7 14.18 1.93 -10.74
CA LEU A 7 13.66 2.41 -9.46
C LEU A 7 14.65 2.21 -8.31
N TRP A 8 15.27 1.04 -8.26
CA TRP A 8 16.17 0.63 -7.18
C TRP A 8 17.64 0.97 -7.46
N GLY A 9 17.94 1.56 -8.61
CA GLY A 9 19.29 1.93 -9.01
C GLY A 9 20.25 0.73 -9.16
N VAL A 10 19.73 -0.47 -9.39
CA VAL A 10 20.50 -1.74 -9.48
C VAL A 10 21.06 -1.97 -10.90
N GLY A 11 20.85 -1.03 -11.82
CA GLY A 11 21.42 -1.06 -13.17
C GLY A 11 22.79 -0.38 -13.27
N GLU A 12 23.64 -0.83 -14.21
CA GLU A 12 24.91 -0.17 -14.53
C GLU A 12 24.68 1.31 -14.88
N ARG A 13 25.26 2.22 -14.08
CA ARG A 13 25.43 3.62 -14.49
C ARG A 13 26.42 3.62 -15.66
N PRO A 14 26.05 4.10 -16.86
CA PRO A 14 27.02 4.24 -17.95
C PRO A 14 28.10 5.23 -17.50
N SER A 15 29.30 4.72 -17.23
CA SER A 15 30.45 5.57 -16.93
C SER A 15 31.16 5.91 -18.25
N ARG A 16 31.44 7.21 -18.42
CA ARG A 16 32.19 7.88 -19.50
C ARG A 16 31.45 8.15 -20.81
N GLY A 17 31.07 9.42 -20.98
CA GLY A 17 30.55 10.04 -22.21
C GLY A 17 30.28 11.54 -22.00
N ARG A 18 29.94 12.28 -23.07
CA ARG A 18 29.47 13.68 -23.00
C ARG A 18 28.29 13.77 -22.02
N ARG A 19 28.24 14.82 -21.18
CA ARG A 19 27.16 15.00 -20.18
C ARG A 19 25.80 14.77 -20.86
N PRO A 20 24.99 13.82 -20.36
CA PRO A 20 23.67 13.56 -20.93
C PRO A 20 22.83 14.83 -20.89
N ALA A 21 22.10 15.12 -21.98
CA ALA A 21 21.29 16.34 -22.10
C ALA A 21 20.13 16.40 -21.10
N PHE A 22 19.69 15.24 -20.58
CA PHE A 22 18.60 15.11 -19.62
C PHE A 22 18.94 14.04 -18.58
N THR A 23 18.36 14.16 -17.39
CA THR A 23 18.37 13.10 -16.37
C THR A 23 17.07 12.29 -16.42
N LEU A 24 17.12 11.05 -15.92
CA LEU A 24 15.91 10.23 -15.75
C LEU A 24 14.85 10.97 -14.92
N GLU A 25 15.27 11.62 -13.84
CA GLU A 25 14.41 12.42 -12.97
C GLU A 25 13.72 13.56 -13.72
N GLN A 26 14.42 14.28 -14.60
CA GLN A 26 13.82 15.35 -15.42
C GLN A 26 12.74 14.80 -16.36
N ILE A 27 12.97 13.64 -16.98
CA ILE A 27 12.01 12.99 -17.87
C ILE A 27 10.76 12.59 -17.10
N VAL A 28 10.93 11.92 -15.95
CA VAL A 28 9.82 11.44 -15.11
C VAL A 28 9.03 12.63 -14.54
N ARG A 29 9.70 13.67 -14.04
CA ARG A 29 9.05 14.89 -13.54
C ARG A 29 8.23 15.60 -14.61
N THR A 30 8.74 15.65 -15.84
CA THR A 30 7.98 16.20 -16.99
C THR A 30 6.74 15.38 -17.26
N ALA A 31 6.85 14.05 -17.23
CA ALA A 31 5.71 13.16 -17.40
C ALA A 31 4.65 13.31 -16.30
N VAL A 32 5.08 13.46 -15.03
CA VAL A 32 4.19 13.77 -13.89
C VAL A 32 3.46 15.10 -14.12
N GLY A 33 4.18 16.16 -14.49
CA GLY A 33 3.56 17.46 -14.76
C GLY A 33 2.52 17.43 -15.88
N ILE A 34 2.76 16.67 -16.96
CA ILE A 34 1.76 16.42 -18.02
C ILE A 34 0.55 15.68 -17.45
N ALA A 35 0.78 14.63 -16.65
CA ALA A 35 -0.29 13.81 -16.08
C ALA A 35 -1.17 14.60 -15.10
N ASP A 36 -0.58 15.49 -14.29
CA ASP A 36 -1.29 16.35 -13.34
C ASP A 36 -2.13 17.41 -14.06
N ALA A 37 -1.59 18.01 -15.13
CA ALA A 37 -2.25 19.10 -15.85
C ALA A 37 -3.32 18.62 -16.85
N GLU A 38 -3.02 17.55 -17.59
CA GLU A 38 -3.80 17.13 -18.76
C GLU A 38 -4.34 15.68 -18.64
N GLY A 39 -3.93 14.95 -17.61
CA GLY A 39 -4.35 13.58 -17.35
C GLY A 39 -3.45 12.50 -17.98
N LEU A 40 -3.59 11.26 -17.51
CA LEU A 40 -2.72 10.14 -17.89
C LEU A 40 -2.80 9.74 -19.36
N ALA A 41 -3.95 10.00 -20.00
CA ALA A 41 -4.22 9.55 -21.37
C ALA A 41 -3.28 10.20 -22.39
N VAL A 42 -2.90 11.46 -22.17
CA VAL A 42 -2.03 12.21 -23.07
C VAL A 42 -0.53 11.95 -22.85
N VAL A 43 -0.18 11.30 -21.72
CA VAL A 43 1.21 10.96 -21.40
C VAL A 43 1.74 9.94 -22.41
N SER A 44 2.71 10.38 -23.21
CA SER A 44 3.39 9.57 -24.21
C SER A 44 4.84 10.01 -24.38
N MET A 45 5.72 9.11 -24.86
CA MET A 45 7.12 9.44 -25.13
C MET A 45 7.25 10.62 -26.10
N ARG A 46 6.34 10.72 -27.07
CA ARG A 46 6.29 11.84 -28.02
C ARG A 46 5.97 13.16 -27.32
N ARG A 47 4.90 13.20 -26.52
CA ARG A 47 4.49 14.41 -25.79
C ARG A 47 5.60 14.90 -24.85
N ILE A 48 6.27 13.97 -24.16
CA ILE A 48 7.40 14.29 -23.27
C ILE A 48 8.59 14.83 -24.08
N ALA A 49 8.91 14.22 -25.21
CA ALA A 49 10.02 14.65 -26.06
C ALA A 49 9.77 16.04 -26.65
N GLU A 50 8.55 16.33 -27.08
CA GLU A 50 8.12 17.65 -27.55
C GLU A 50 8.28 18.70 -26.44
N GLN A 51 7.85 18.41 -25.21
CA GLN A 51 7.97 19.33 -24.08
C GLN A 51 9.43 19.56 -23.63
N LEU A 52 10.29 18.54 -23.78
CA LEU A 52 11.71 18.64 -23.48
C LEU A 52 12.56 19.17 -24.65
N GLY A 53 11.97 19.38 -25.83
CA GLY A 53 12.69 19.82 -27.03
C GLY A 53 13.71 18.79 -27.54
N CYS A 54 13.43 17.49 -27.39
CA CYS A 54 14.32 16.40 -27.83
C CYS A 54 13.61 15.39 -28.74
N THR A 55 14.35 14.41 -29.26
CA THR A 55 13.77 13.30 -30.02
C THR A 55 13.26 12.20 -29.09
N THR A 56 12.21 11.48 -29.49
CA THR A 56 11.69 10.31 -28.74
C THR A 56 12.76 9.23 -28.57
N MET A 57 13.58 9.01 -29.59
CA MET A 57 14.71 8.07 -29.53
C MET A 57 15.70 8.40 -28.40
N SER A 58 15.86 9.68 -28.06
CA SER A 58 16.71 10.10 -26.95
C SER A 58 16.16 9.67 -25.59
N LEU A 59 14.83 9.63 -25.43
CA LEU A 59 14.15 9.23 -24.19
C LEU A 59 14.22 7.72 -23.94
N TYR A 60 14.13 6.91 -25.00
CA TYR A 60 14.19 5.44 -24.91
C TYR A 60 15.52 4.92 -24.35
N ARG A 61 16.58 5.74 -24.35
CA ARG A 61 17.85 5.41 -23.67
C ARG A 61 17.73 5.41 -22.14
N TYR A 62 16.77 6.15 -21.59
CA TYR A 62 16.54 6.27 -20.14
C TYR A 62 15.40 5.39 -19.67
N VAL A 63 14.31 5.36 -20.43
CA VAL A 63 13.10 4.61 -20.08
C VAL A 63 12.68 3.75 -21.26
N PRO A 64 12.67 2.41 -21.11
CA PRO A 64 12.48 1.49 -22.24
C PRO A 64 11.05 1.54 -22.80
N GLY A 65 10.06 1.95 -22.01
CA GLY A 65 8.67 1.94 -22.41
C GLY A 65 7.74 2.72 -21.48
N LYS A 66 6.45 2.80 -21.89
CA LYS A 66 5.41 3.50 -21.12
C LYS A 66 5.13 2.81 -19.78
N ALA A 67 5.21 1.48 -19.71
CA ALA A 67 4.98 0.75 -18.45
C ALA A 67 6.03 1.14 -17.40
N GLU A 68 7.33 1.09 -17.75
CA GLU A 68 8.41 1.50 -16.85
C GLU A 68 8.35 2.99 -16.50
N LEU A 69 7.90 3.83 -17.44
CA LEU A 69 7.66 5.25 -17.16
C LEU A 69 6.58 5.42 -16.09
N LEU A 70 5.47 4.68 -16.17
CA LEU A 70 4.39 4.75 -15.18
C LEU A 70 4.86 4.30 -13.80
N ASP A 71 5.69 3.25 -13.75
CA ASP A 71 6.30 2.78 -12.49
C ASP A 71 7.17 3.87 -11.85
N LEU A 72 8.02 4.52 -12.65
CA LEU A 72 8.88 5.62 -12.21
C LEU A 72 8.09 6.86 -11.79
N MET A 73 7.07 7.23 -12.55
CA MET A 73 6.18 8.35 -12.21
C MET A 73 5.48 8.10 -10.87
N THR A 74 4.95 6.89 -10.69
CA THR A 74 4.24 6.47 -9.47
C THR A 74 5.16 6.58 -8.27
N ASP A 75 6.35 5.96 -8.32
CA ASP A 75 7.27 6.00 -7.19
C ASP A 75 7.81 7.41 -6.92
N MET A 76 8.02 8.24 -7.95
CA MET A 76 8.43 9.63 -7.75
C MET A 76 7.42 10.42 -6.92
N VAL A 77 6.13 10.32 -7.22
CA VAL A 77 5.11 11.07 -6.49
C VAL A 77 4.80 10.47 -5.12
N MET A 78 5.05 9.18 -4.91
CA MET A 78 4.93 8.56 -3.57
C MET A 78 5.86 9.22 -2.54
N ALA A 79 6.97 9.85 -2.97
CA ALA A 79 7.85 10.60 -2.08
C ALA A 79 7.20 11.83 -1.44
N GLU A 80 6.10 12.32 -2.00
CA GLU A 80 5.35 13.47 -1.45
C GLU A 80 4.46 13.09 -0.27
N ILE A 81 4.21 11.80 -0.07
CA ILE A 81 3.39 11.33 1.05
C ILE A 81 4.26 11.32 2.32
N PRO A 82 3.88 12.07 3.37
CA PRO A 82 4.59 12.01 4.65
C PRO A 82 4.58 10.59 5.22
N LEU A 83 5.72 10.14 5.73
CA LEU A 83 5.82 8.83 6.38
C LEU A 83 4.95 8.78 7.64
N ALA A 84 4.20 7.70 7.79
CA ALA A 84 3.17 7.57 8.81
C ALA A 84 3.73 7.51 10.25
N ASP A 85 4.98 7.10 10.41
CA ASP A 85 5.66 6.96 11.71
C ASP A 85 6.32 8.25 12.21
N ALA A 86 6.36 9.32 11.39
CA ALA A 86 6.96 10.60 11.76
C ALA A 86 6.14 11.43 12.79
N PRO A 87 4.80 11.53 12.70
CA PRO A 87 4.02 12.33 13.65
C PRO A 87 3.93 11.71 15.05
N PRO A 88 3.82 12.53 16.11
CA PRO A 88 3.54 12.02 17.46
C PRO A 88 2.12 11.44 17.57
N GLY A 89 1.88 10.59 18.57
CA GLY A 89 0.54 10.07 18.89
C GLY A 89 0.47 8.55 19.07
N GLY A 90 -0.75 8.03 19.19
CA GLY A 90 -1.01 6.60 19.17
C GLY A 90 -1.09 6.05 17.74
N TRP A 91 -1.16 4.72 17.60
CA TRP A 91 -1.30 4.07 16.30
C TRP A 91 -2.53 4.59 15.52
N ARG A 92 -3.66 4.80 16.21
CA ARG A 92 -4.91 5.27 15.60
C ARG A 92 -4.75 6.67 15.00
N THR A 93 -4.20 7.61 15.77
CA THR A 93 -3.97 8.99 15.32
C THR A 93 -3.03 9.03 14.11
N ARG A 94 -1.91 8.28 14.16
CA ARG A 94 -0.97 8.23 13.03
C ARG A 94 -1.58 7.61 11.78
N LEU A 95 -2.38 6.55 11.93
CA LEU A 95 -3.06 5.91 10.81
C LEU A 95 -4.12 6.82 10.19
N GLU A 96 -4.85 7.58 11.01
CA GLU A 96 -5.79 8.61 10.51
C GLU A 96 -5.05 9.71 9.73
N LEU A 97 -3.94 10.21 10.25
CA LEU A 97 -3.13 11.23 9.57
C LEU A 97 -2.58 10.71 8.24
N SER A 98 -2.10 9.46 8.21
CA SER A 98 -1.65 8.80 6.97
C SER A 98 -2.79 8.71 5.95
N ALA A 99 -3.97 8.20 6.35
CA ALA A 99 -5.12 8.08 5.46
C ALA A 99 -5.57 9.44 4.87
N ARG A 100 -5.49 10.51 5.65
CA ARG A 100 -5.78 11.88 5.18
C ARG A 100 -4.70 12.41 4.25
N ALA A 101 -3.44 12.07 4.49
CA ALA A 101 -2.34 12.42 3.59
C ALA A 101 -2.50 11.70 2.24
N ASP A 102 -2.84 10.41 2.26
CA ASP A 102 -3.12 9.61 1.07
C ASP A 102 -4.32 10.16 0.29
N TRP A 103 -5.40 10.54 0.98
CA TRP A 103 -6.55 11.24 0.38
C TRP A 103 -6.13 12.50 -0.37
N GLY A 104 -5.32 13.36 0.28
CA GLY A 104 -4.80 14.58 -0.34
C GLY A 104 -3.88 14.29 -1.51
N PHE A 105 -3.05 13.25 -1.41
CA PHE A 105 -2.18 12.77 -2.48
C PHE A 105 -2.97 12.33 -3.73
N TYR A 106 -4.03 11.55 -3.57
CA TYR A 106 -4.89 11.13 -4.69
C TYR A 106 -5.60 12.31 -5.37
N HIS A 107 -5.90 13.39 -4.63
CA HIS A 107 -6.47 14.61 -5.22
C HIS A 107 -5.41 15.45 -5.94
N ARG A 108 -4.14 15.43 -5.50
CA ARG A 108 -3.03 16.09 -6.21
C ARG A 108 -2.63 15.34 -7.47
N HIS A 109 -2.64 14.00 -7.43
CA HIS A 109 -2.28 13.13 -8.57
C HIS A 109 -3.42 12.16 -8.94
N PRO A 110 -4.57 12.65 -9.47
CA PRO A 110 -5.73 11.83 -9.81
C PRO A 110 -5.45 10.64 -10.74
N TRP A 111 -4.42 10.75 -11.58
CA TRP A 111 -4.04 9.73 -12.54
C TRP A 111 -3.53 8.44 -11.89
N ILE A 112 -3.04 8.48 -10.65
CA ILE A 112 -2.63 7.29 -9.89
C ILE A 112 -3.80 6.30 -9.77
N LEU A 113 -5.02 6.81 -9.54
CA LEU A 113 -6.23 5.99 -9.43
C LEU A 113 -6.65 5.33 -10.74
N ARG A 114 -6.00 5.63 -11.87
CA ARG A 114 -6.22 4.96 -13.16
C ARG A 114 -5.23 3.82 -13.41
N ILE A 115 -4.16 3.74 -12.63
CA ILE A 115 -3.19 2.65 -12.71
C ILE A 115 -3.78 1.42 -11.99
N PRO A 116 -3.77 0.22 -12.60
CA PRO A 116 -4.29 -0.98 -11.95
C PRO A 116 -3.55 -1.29 -10.64
N ALA A 117 -4.27 -1.28 -9.52
CA ALA A 117 -3.71 -1.52 -8.19
C ALA A 117 -3.23 -2.98 -7.97
N GLY A 118 -3.56 -3.91 -8.87
CA GLY A 118 -3.27 -5.35 -8.69
C GLY A 118 -1.78 -5.73 -8.81
N ARG A 119 -0.91 -4.83 -9.30
CA ARG A 119 0.55 -5.02 -9.38
C ARG A 119 1.25 -3.67 -9.22
N PRO A 120 1.28 -3.09 -8.01
CA PRO A 120 1.96 -1.83 -7.80
C PRO A 120 3.46 -2.02 -8.06
N ALA A 121 4.06 -1.08 -8.78
CA ALA A 121 5.51 -1.01 -8.87
C ALA A 121 6.05 -0.59 -7.51
N LEU A 122 6.59 -1.56 -6.79
CA LEU A 122 7.17 -1.30 -5.48
C LEU A 122 8.58 -0.72 -5.65
N GLY A 123 8.63 0.57 -5.94
CA GLY A 123 9.85 1.37 -5.88
C GLY A 123 10.22 1.75 -4.44
N PRO A 124 11.39 2.40 -4.25
CA PRO A 124 11.91 2.74 -2.93
C PRO A 124 10.98 3.65 -2.10
N ASN A 125 10.32 4.63 -2.73
CA ASN A 125 9.43 5.54 -1.99
C ASN A 125 8.13 4.83 -1.59
N GLY A 126 7.57 4.01 -2.49
CA GLY A 126 6.40 3.19 -2.18
C GLY A 126 6.66 2.21 -1.02
N PHE A 127 7.84 1.57 -1.01
CA PHE A 127 8.24 0.71 0.11
C PHE A 127 8.47 1.47 1.41
N ALA A 128 9.13 2.63 1.36
CA ALA A 128 9.36 3.44 2.55
C ALA A 128 8.02 3.87 3.19
N TRP A 129 7.06 4.29 2.38
CA TRP A 129 5.71 4.61 2.84
C TRP A 129 5.03 3.37 3.44
N TYR A 130 5.01 2.24 2.73
CA TYR A 130 4.37 1.00 3.23
C TYR A 130 4.99 0.52 4.55
N GLU A 131 6.33 0.51 4.63
CA GLU A 131 7.03 0.15 5.86
C GLU A 131 6.68 1.10 7.01
N SER A 132 6.57 2.42 6.75
CA SER A 132 6.21 3.40 7.77
C SER A 132 4.83 3.11 8.38
N VAL A 133 3.83 2.75 7.56
CA VAL A 133 2.49 2.41 8.03
C VAL A 133 2.51 1.11 8.83
N LEU A 134 3.21 0.08 8.34
CA LEU A 134 3.35 -1.17 9.09
C LEU A 134 4.03 -0.95 10.44
N ARG A 135 5.04 -0.08 10.52
CA ARG A 135 5.71 0.28 11.77
C ARG A 135 4.74 0.94 12.76
N VAL A 136 3.86 1.83 12.30
CA VAL A 136 2.77 2.36 13.13
C VAL A 136 1.89 1.25 13.69
N LEU A 137 1.52 0.28 12.85
CA LEU A 137 0.65 -0.83 13.23
C LEU A 137 1.33 -1.83 14.18
N THR A 138 2.65 -2.00 14.14
CA THR A 138 3.35 -2.91 15.09
C THR A 138 3.11 -2.56 16.55
N ALA A 139 2.85 -1.29 16.87
CA ALA A 139 2.52 -0.84 18.22
C ALA A 139 1.20 -1.41 18.77
N THR A 140 0.36 -2.01 17.91
CA THR A 140 -0.92 -2.64 18.31
C THR A 140 -0.74 -4.04 18.91
N GLY A 141 0.42 -4.69 18.69
CA GLY A 141 0.64 -6.08 19.09
C GLY A 141 -0.09 -7.13 18.26
N LEU A 142 -0.68 -6.75 17.11
CA LEU A 142 -1.30 -7.67 16.17
C LEU A 142 -0.29 -8.67 15.57
N PRO A 143 -0.73 -9.89 15.20
CA PRO A 143 0.12 -10.83 14.48
C PRO A 143 0.47 -10.28 13.07
N PRO A 144 1.62 -10.67 12.48
CA PRO A 144 2.11 -10.09 11.23
C PRO A 144 1.11 -10.08 10.07
N ALA A 145 0.37 -11.16 9.86
CA ALA A 145 -0.65 -11.22 8.81
C ALA A 145 -1.75 -10.15 9.00
N ALA A 146 -2.18 -9.95 10.25
CA ALA A 146 -3.20 -8.97 10.57
C ALA A 146 -2.70 -7.51 10.41
N LEU A 147 -1.40 -7.25 10.50
CA LEU A 147 -0.84 -5.92 10.20
C LEU A 147 -1.05 -5.58 8.71
N VAL A 148 -0.79 -6.54 7.83
CA VAL A 148 -0.99 -6.40 6.39
C VAL A 148 -2.47 -6.27 6.07
N ASP A 149 -3.32 -7.12 6.65
CA ASP A 149 -4.78 -7.06 6.42
C ASP A 149 -5.39 -5.70 6.86
N VAL A 150 -4.92 -5.15 7.99
CA VAL A 150 -5.36 -3.83 8.47
C VAL A 150 -4.88 -2.71 7.55
N PHE A 151 -3.64 -2.80 7.06
CA PHE A 151 -3.14 -1.87 6.05
C PHE A 151 -4.02 -1.90 4.80
N ASP A 152 -4.21 -3.09 4.22
CA ASP A 152 -4.99 -3.28 2.98
C ASP A 152 -6.43 -2.78 3.14
N LEU A 153 -7.05 -3.00 4.30
CA LEU A 153 -8.39 -2.51 4.62
C LEU A 153 -8.47 -0.98 4.58
N VAL A 154 -7.57 -0.29 5.30
CA VAL A 154 -7.58 1.17 5.39
C VAL A 154 -7.26 1.78 4.04
N ASP A 155 -6.23 1.26 3.39
CA ASP A 155 -5.78 1.73 2.09
C ASP A 155 -6.86 1.53 1.00
N ALA A 156 -7.50 0.36 0.94
CA ALA A 156 -8.60 0.11 -0.01
C ALA A 156 -9.77 1.08 0.21
N TYR A 157 -10.11 1.38 1.47
CA TYR A 157 -11.12 2.37 1.79
C TYR A 157 -10.75 3.76 1.28
N VAL A 158 -9.53 4.24 1.58
CA VAL A 158 -9.07 5.58 1.16
C VAL A 158 -9.03 5.67 -0.36
N ARG A 159 -8.48 4.65 -1.04
CA ARG A 159 -8.44 4.59 -2.51
C ARG A 159 -9.83 4.62 -3.13
N GLY A 160 -10.77 3.83 -2.60
CA GLY A 160 -12.15 3.79 -3.08
C GLY A 160 -12.85 5.15 -2.93
N ALA A 161 -12.81 5.72 -1.72
CA ALA A 161 -13.42 7.01 -1.46
C ALA A 161 -12.79 8.14 -2.31
N ALA A 162 -11.46 8.13 -2.46
CA ALA A 162 -10.77 9.13 -3.29
C ALA A 162 -11.15 9.00 -4.76
N ARG A 163 -11.34 7.77 -5.27
CA ARG A 163 -11.80 7.54 -6.65
C ARG A 163 -13.18 8.11 -6.90
N ASP A 164 -14.12 7.88 -5.99
CA ASP A 164 -15.47 8.43 -6.12
C ASP A 164 -15.45 9.97 -6.12
N SER A 165 -14.64 10.58 -5.26
CA SER A 165 -14.45 12.03 -5.20
C SER A 165 -13.81 12.61 -6.46
N VAL A 166 -12.73 11.99 -6.94
CA VAL A 166 -12.01 12.39 -8.14
C VAL A 166 -12.87 12.24 -9.40
N ASP A 167 -13.62 11.14 -9.51
CA ASP A 167 -14.50 10.87 -10.65
C ASP A 167 -15.64 11.89 -10.71
N ALA A 168 -16.21 12.25 -9.56
CA ALA A 168 -17.17 13.33 -9.48
C ALA A 168 -16.60 14.68 -9.93
N ALA A 169 -15.44 15.08 -9.40
CA ALA A 169 -14.80 16.34 -9.78
C ALA A 169 -14.44 16.36 -11.28
N ALA A 170 -14.11 15.21 -11.87
CA ALA A 170 -13.88 15.09 -13.31
C ALA A 170 -15.18 15.25 -14.12
N ALA A 171 -16.29 14.66 -13.66
CA ALA A 171 -17.60 14.83 -14.28
C ALA A 171 -18.08 16.29 -14.25
N GLU A 172 -17.85 17.00 -13.15
CA GLU A 172 -18.14 18.44 -13.03
C GLU A 172 -17.31 19.25 -14.03
N ARG A 173 -15.99 19.03 -14.10
CA ARG A 173 -15.11 19.73 -15.06
C ARG A 173 -15.52 19.49 -16.52
N HIS A 174 -15.95 18.27 -16.86
CA HIS A 174 -16.34 17.92 -18.22
C HIS A 174 -17.71 18.50 -18.61
N SER A 175 -18.68 18.46 -17.70
CA SER A 175 -20.06 18.91 -17.96
C SER A 175 -20.29 20.40 -17.69
N GLY A 176 -19.46 21.04 -16.87
CA GLY A 176 -19.68 22.39 -16.34
C GLY A 176 -20.78 22.47 -15.28
N ILE A 177 -21.31 21.33 -14.83
CA ILE A 177 -22.42 21.24 -13.88
C ILE A 177 -21.87 20.68 -12.57
N THR A 178 -22.09 21.38 -11.46
CA THR A 178 -21.72 20.89 -10.12
C THR A 178 -22.55 19.66 -9.74
N ASP A 179 -22.05 18.83 -8.82
CA ASP A 179 -22.77 17.65 -8.33
C ASP A 179 -24.13 18.03 -7.73
N GLU A 180 -24.18 19.15 -6.99
CA GLU A 180 -25.43 19.70 -6.44
C GLU A 180 -26.43 20.04 -7.54
N GLN A 181 -26.00 20.75 -8.59
CA GLN A 181 -26.85 21.06 -9.74
C GLN A 181 -27.27 19.79 -10.51
N TRP A 182 -26.37 18.81 -10.63
CA TRP A 182 -26.63 17.55 -11.31
C TRP A 182 -27.74 16.76 -10.61
N TRP A 183 -27.71 16.72 -9.27
CA TRP A 183 -28.76 16.10 -8.45
C TRP A 183 -30.05 16.91 -8.42
N ALA A 184 -29.96 18.24 -8.31
CA ALA A 184 -31.13 19.13 -8.32
C ALA A 184 -31.92 19.01 -9.64
N ALA A 185 -31.23 18.97 -10.78
CA ALA A 185 -31.86 18.77 -12.09
C ALA A 185 -32.61 17.42 -12.20
N ARG A 186 -32.23 16.43 -11.38
CA ARG A 186 -32.83 15.09 -11.32
C ARG A 186 -33.77 14.88 -10.14
N ALA A 187 -34.02 15.91 -9.33
CA ALA A 187 -34.93 15.82 -8.19
C ALA A 187 -36.33 15.35 -8.62
N HIS A 188 -36.82 15.81 -9.77
CA HIS A 188 -38.11 15.43 -10.33
C HIS A 188 -38.28 13.92 -10.58
N ILE A 189 -37.18 13.17 -10.77
CA ILE A 189 -37.23 11.70 -10.91
C ILE A 189 -37.64 11.05 -9.58
N TRP A 190 -37.17 11.61 -8.46
CA TRP A 190 -37.52 11.15 -7.12
C TRP A 190 -38.96 11.50 -6.73
N ASP A 191 -39.47 12.62 -7.24
CA ASP A 191 -40.84 13.09 -7.00
C ASP A 191 -41.87 12.40 -7.92
N ALA A 192 -41.41 11.72 -8.98
CA ALA A 192 -42.28 10.97 -9.88
C ALA A 192 -42.95 9.82 -9.11
N ALA A 193 -44.30 9.78 -9.13
CA ALA A 193 -45.12 8.87 -8.32
C ALA A 193 -44.70 7.38 -8.37
N LEU A 194 -44.10 6.95 -9.49
CA LEU A 194 -43.58 5.59 -9.67
C LEU A 194 -42.43 5.26 -8.70
N ILE A 195 -41.56 6.20 -8.35
CA ILE A 195 -40.40 5.95 -7.47
C ILE A 195 -40.80 5.77 -6.01
N PRO A 196 -41.60 6.66 -5.38
CA PRO A 196 -42.05 6.43 -4.01
C PRO A 196 -42.88 5.15 -3.85
N ALA A 197 -43.69 4.81 -4.86
CA ALA A 197 -44.48 3.57 -4.85
C ALA A 197 -43.60 2.31 -4.95
N ARG A 198 -42.53 2.34 -5.75
CA ARG A 198 -41.66 1.18 -6.00
C ARG A 198 -40.48 1.07 -5.03
N TYR A 199 -40.01 2.19 -4.48
CA TYR A 199 -38.83 2.31 -3.64
C TYR A 199 -39.11 3.14 -2.37
N PRO A 200 -40.02 2.70 -1.48
CA PRO A 200 -40.49 3.49 -0.35
C PRO A 200 -39.39 3.87 0.65
N LEU A 201 -38.39 2.99 0.87
CA LEU A 201 -37.24 3.30 1.73
C LEU A 201 -36.35 4.40 1.15
N LEU A 202 -36.10 4.40 -0.16
CA LEU A 202 -35.29 5.45 -0.78
C LEU A 202 -36.02 6.79 -0.75
N ALA A 203 -37.33 6.77 -0.99
CA ALA A 203 -38.16 7.97 -0.87
C ALA A 203 -38.15 8.53 0.57
N SER A 204 -38.25 7.67 1.60
CA SER A 204 -38.20 8.14 2.99
C SER A 204 -36.83 8.71 3.37
N LEU A 205 -35.73 8.07 2.96
CA LEU A 205 -34.37 8.57 3.17
C LEU A 205 -34.13 9.90 2.43
N ARG A 206 -34.64 10.03 1.19
CA ARG A 206 -34.57 11.27 0.41
C ARG A 206 -35.33 12.41 1.08
N ALA A 207 -36.54 12.13 1.56
CA ALA A 207 -37.37 13.09 2.28
C ALA A 207 -36.72 13.55 3.59
N ALA A 208 -36.02 12.65 4.28
CA ALA A 208 -35.20 12.97 5.45
C ALA A 208 -33.88 13.68 5.12
N GLY A 209 -33.58 13.94 3.84
CA GLY A 209 -32.33 14.57 3.39
C GLY A 209 -31.10 13.68 3.48
N ALA A 210 -31.23 12.40 3.80
CA ALA A 210 -30.11 11.47 4.00
C ALA A 210 -29.39 11.09 2.70
N LEU A 211 -30.02 11.32 1.54
CA LEU A 211 -29.41 11.12 0.21
C LEU A 211 -28.79 12.40 -0.37
N ASN A 212 -28.82 13.51 0.38
CA ASN A 212 -28.10 14.72 0.00
C ASN A 212 -26.60 14.43 0.10
N HIS A 213 -25.85 14.73 -0.96
CA HIS A 213 -24.45 14.33 -1.06
C HIS A 213 -23.56 15.16 -0.12
N PRO A 214 -22.84 14.54 0.82
CA PRO A 214 -21.92 15.27 1.70
C PRO A 214 -20.74 15.85 0.92
N ARG A 215 -20.22 16.99 1.38
CA ARG A 215 -19.14 17.75 0.71
C ARG A 215 -17.84 16.97 0.47
N ASP A 216 -17.57 15.93 1.26
CA ASP A 216 -16.39 15.05 1.13
C ASP A 216 -16.76 13.63 0.66
N ARG A 217 -17.99 13.44 0.14
CA ARG A 217 -18.58 12.13 -0.19
C ARG A 217 -18.52 11.11 0.95
N GLY A 218 -18.50 11.57 2.20
CA GLY A 218 -18.52 10.72 3.38
C GLY A 218 -17.17 10.13 3.75
N PHE A 219 -16.07 10.64 3.19
CA PHE A 219 -14.72 10.21 3.54
C PHE A 219 -14.44 10.28 5.04
N GLY A 220 -14.75 11.41 5.69
CA GLY A 220 -14.51 11.57 7.12
C GLY A 220 -15.31 10.57 7.96
N PHE A 221 -16.58 10.34 7.60
CA PHE A 221 -17.43 9.39 8.32
C PHE A 221 -16.93 7.95 8.14
N GLY A 222 -16.69 7.51 6.90
CA GLY A 222 -16.27 6.14 6.62
C GLY A 222 -14.88 5.83 7.18
N LEU A 223 -13.94 6.79 7.13
CA LEU A 223 -12.62 6.63 7.73
C LEU A 223 -12.73 6.34 9.23
N GLN A 224 -13.56 7.11 9.94
CA GLN A 224 -13.78 6.88 11.37
C GLN A 224 -14.40 5.50 11.62
N ARG A 225 -15.36 5.06 10.81
CA ARG A 225 -15.95 3.71 10.95
C ARG A 225 -14.94 2.59 10.71
N VAL A 226 -14.04 2.75 9.73
CA VAL A 226 -12.95 1.79 9.48
C VAL A 226 -11.98 1.77 10.66
N LEU A 227 -11.57 2.93 11.17
CA LEU A 227 -10.67 3.00 12.32
C LEU A 227 -11.30 2.43 13.60
N ASP A 228 -12.59 2.67 13.82
CA ASP A 228 -13.36 2.08 14.94
C ASP A 228 -13.37 0.55 14.87
N SER A 229 -13.51 -0.03 13.67
CA SER A 229 -13.50 -1.48 13.50
C SER A 229 -12.11 -2.08 13.74
N VAL A 230 -11.06 -1.41 13.29
CA VAL A 230 -9.66 -1.79 13.58
C VAL A 230 -9.37 -1.70 15.07
N GLU A 231 -9.82 -0.64 15.75
CA GLU A 231 -9.64 -0.49 17.19
C GLU A 231 -10.37 -1.59 17.98
N ALA A 232 -11.62 -1.90 17.59
CA ALA A 232 -12.36 -3.01 18.17
C ALA A 232 -11.64 -4.35 17.93
N PHE A 233 -11.10 -4.57 16.73
CA PHE A 233 -10.32 -5.76 16.40
C PHE A 233 -9.06 -5.87 17.27
N VAL A 234 -8.27 -4.81 17.39
CA VAL A 234 -7.09 -4.74 18.27
C VAL A 234 -7.46 -5.05 19.72
N ARG A 235 -8.56 -4.48 20.23
CA ARG A 235 -9.03 -4.71 21.61
C ARG A 235 -9.47 -6.15 21.86
N ASN A 236 -10.10 -6.78 20.85
CA ASN A 236 -10.66 -8.13 20.96
C ASN A 236 -9.62 -9.22 20.67
N GLN A 237 -8.41 -8.85 20.27
CA GLN A 237 -7.35 -9.82 20.07
C GLN A 237 -6.97 -10.44 21.42
N PRO A 238 -7.03 -11.78 21.54
CA PRO A 238 -6.55 -12.43 22.73
C PRO A 238 -5.10 -12.01 22.90
N LYS A 239 -4.76 -11.38 24.03
CA LYS A 239 -3.38 -11.08 24.38
C LYS A 239 -2.64 -12.40 24.35
N ARG A 240 -1.99 -12.72 23.22
CA ARG A 240 -1.11 -13.87 23.12
C ARG A 240 0.00 -13.56 24.11
N ARG A 241 -0.10 -14.11 25.31
CA ARG A 241 1.09 -14.47 26.08
C ARG A 241 2.02 -15.11 25.06
N TYR A 242 3.25 -14.64 25.02
CA TYR A 242 4.35 -15.25 24.26
C TYR A 242 4.69 -16.66 24.81
N GLU A 243 3.70 -17.48 25.11
CA GLU A 243 3.80 -18.90 25.45
C GLU A 243 3.20 -19.66 24.27
N THR A 244 4.03 -20.00 23.29
CA THR A 244 4.20 -21.36 22.74
C THR A 244 5.06 -21.29 21.47
N SER A 245 6.28 -20.74 21.56
CA SER A 245 7.38 -21.15 20.67
C SER A 245 8.14 -22.37 21.23
N GLN A 246 7.55 -23.09 22.19
CA GLN A 246 8.17 -24.18 22.95
C GLN A 246 7.67 -25.58 22.60
N ARG A 247 6.85 -25.77 21.55
CA ARG A 247 6.36 -27.10 21.19
C ARG A 247 7.18 -27.80 20.09
N ASN A 248 8.50 -27.73 20.24
CA ASN A 248 9.42 -28.75 19.72
C ASN A 248 10.53 -28.90 20.78
N GLU A 249 10.17 -29.46 21.94
CA GLU A 249 11.15 -30.02 22.86
C GLU A 249 11.87 -31.16 22.12
N ILE A 250 13.09 -30.88 21.66
CA ILE A 250 13.96 -31.92 21.14
C ILE A 250 14.25 -32.85 22.31
N THR A 251 13.81 -34.10 22.23
CA THR A 251 14.11 -35.13 23.23
C THR A 251 15.41 -35.84 22.89
N CYS A 252 16.17 -36.18 23.92
CA CYS A 252 17.47 -36.84 23.77
C CYS A 252 17.24 -38.28 23.26
N PRO A 253 17.79 -38.68 22.09
CA PRO A 253 17.54 -40.01 21.55
C PRO A 253 18.15 -41.14 22.40
N GLN A 254 19.02 -40.80 23.37
CA GLN A 254 19.65 -41.78 24.26
C GLN A 254 18.84 -42.06 25.53
N CYS A 255 18.05 -41.10 26.02
CA CYS A 255 17.38 -41.23 27.32
C CYS A 255 15.98 -40.60 27.40
N GLY A 256 15.46 -40.03 26.32
CA GLY A 256 14.15 -39.38 26.26
C GLY A 256 14.05 -38.02 26.96
N ALA A 257 15.03 -37.63 27.78
CA ALA A 257 15.01 -36.36 28.50
C ALA A 257 15.07 -35.14 27.54
N PRO A 258 14.42 -34.01 27.88
CA PRO A 258 14.47 -32.80 27.05
C PRO A 258 15.90 -32.28 26.90
N VAL A 259 16.27 -31.90 25.68
CA VAL A 259 17.59 -31.35 25.39
C VAL A 259 17.58 -29.84 25.70
N PRO A 260 18.50 -29.34 26.56
CA PRO A 260 18.59 -27.91 26.85
C PRO A 260 18.84 -27.11 25.58
N ARG A 261 18.11 -26.00 25.40
CA ARG A 261 18.32 -25.08 24.27
C ARG A 261 19.77 -24.60 24.26
N SER A 262 20.44 -24.70 23.11
CA SER A 262 21.73 -24.04 22.88
C SER A 262 21.54 -22.53 22.76
N ALA A 263 22.53 -21.75 23.22
CA ALA A 263 22.59 -20.30 23.00
C ALA A 263 22.57 -19.97 21.49
N PRO A 264 22.14 -18.76 21.08
CA PRO A 264 21.91 -18.41 19.67
C PRO A 264 23.15 -18.52 18.78
N ALA A 265 24.36 -18.43 19.34
CA ALA A 265 25.61 -18.64 18.64
C ALA A 265 26.21 -20.01 19.02
N GLY A 266 25.68 -21.09 18.45
CA GLY A 266 26.21 -22.43 18.67
C GLY A 266 25.47 -23.51 17.88
N ARG A 267 26.17 -24.60 17.52
CA ARG A 267 25.54 -25.76 16.87
C ARG A 267 24.47 -26.35 17.80
N PRO A 268 23.25 -26.65 17.31
CA PRO A 268 22.19 -27.21 18.13
C PRO A 268 22.63 -28.48 18.88
N ARG A 269 22.34 -28.55 20.19
CA ARG A 269 22.62 -29.76 20.96
C ARG A 269 21.65 -30.85 20.55
N THR A 270 22.17 -32.05 20.30
CA THR A 270 21.37 -33.25 20.00
C THR A 270 21.13 -34.12 21.24
N TYR A 271 21.94 -33.97 22.29
CA TYR A 271 21.88 -34.76 23.52
C TYR A 271 21.78 -33.85 24.74
N CYS A 272 21.04 -34.29 25.77
CA CYS A 272 20.83 -33.50 26.98
C CYS A 272 22.13 -33.28 27.79
N THR A 273 23.06 -34.24 27.74
CA THR A 273 24.34 -34.22 28.45
C THR A 273 25.45 -34.85 27.62
N ASP A 274 26.71 -34.53 27.95
CA ASP A 274 27.89 -35.14 27.32
C ASP A 274 27.98 -36.63 27.61
N ALA A 275 27.49 -37.09 28.76
CA ALA A 275 27.37 -38.51 29.07
C ALA A 275 26.42 -39.24 28.12
N CYS A 276 25.26 -38.65 27.78
CA CYS A 276 24.36 -39.21 26.76
C CYS A 276 25.00 -39.25 25.37
N ARG A 277 25.76 -38.22 24.99
CA ARG A 277 26.52 -38.20 23.73
C ARG A 277 27.56 -39.33 23.68
N GLN A 278 28.32 -39.53 24.77
CA GLN A 278 29.32 -40.59 24.84
C GLN A 278 28.72 -42.00 24.82
N ARG A 279 27.57 -42.22 25.49
CA ARG A 279 26.84 -43.50 25.43
C ARG A 279 26.37 -43.82 24.02
N ALA A 280 25.77 -42.87 23.33
CA ALA A 280 25.34 -43.05 21.94
C ALA A 280 26.55 -43.33 21.01
N TYR A 281 27.67 -42.66 21.21
CA TYR A 281 28.91 -42.91 20.45
C TYR A 281 29.46 -44.33 20.68
N ARG A 282 29.52 -44.80 21.93
CA ARG A 282 29.97 -46.16 22.27
C ARG A 282 29.05 -47.22 21.67
N ALA A 283 27.73 -47.03 21.74
CA ALA A 283 26.75 -47.95 21.16
C ALA A 283 26.92 -48.10 19.64
N ARG A 284 27.17 -47.00 18.92
CA ARG A 284 27.46 -47.04 17.47
C ARG A 284 28.77 -47.75 17.15
N ARG A 285 29.77 -47.63 18.01
CA ARG A 285 31.11 -48.21 17.81
C ARG A 285 31.18 -49.70 18.16
N ALA A 286 30.27 -50.17 19.02
CA ALA A 286 30.11 -51.57 19.38
C ALA A 286 29.17 -52.35 18.44
N ALA A 287 28.45 -51.66 17.55
CA ALA A 287 27.64 -52.31 16.54
C ALA A 287 28.57 -52.93 15.46
N PRO A 288 28.55 -54.25 15.24
CA PRO A 288 29.27 -54.85 14.12
C PRO A 288 28.68 -54.30 12.82
N TYR A 289 29.55 -53.93 11.89
CA TYR A 289 29.18 -53.47 10.54
C TYR A 289 28.28 -54.55 9.91
N ARG A 290 26.99 -54.23 9.71
CA ARG A 290 26.10 -55.03 8.86
C ARG A 290 26.08 -54.40 7.48
#